data_AF-A0A3C1SRK9-F1
#
_entry.id   AF-A0A3C1SRK9-F1
#
_cell.length_a   1.000
_cell.length_b   1.000
_cell.length_c   1.000
_cell.angle_alpha   90.00
_cell.angle_beta   90.00
_cell.angle_gamma   90.00
#
_symmetry.space_group_name_H-M   'P 1'
#
loop_
_entity.id
_entity.type
_entity.pdbx_description
1 polymer ?
#
loop_
_entity_poly.entity_id
_entity_poly.type
_entity_poly.pdbx_seq_one_letter_code
_entity_poly.pdbx_strand_id
1 'polypeptide(L)'
;QLEGWAAMEYKRDALTGQFVMIEPSAGRPEMLGEIAALNGVNLVLAAYRWLIGEEPPPPQVRPCTLWRRDWLADAAAARAQPDIGRWPPAAAPVVDGFWRRDDPLPETV
;
A
#
# COMPACT_ATOMS: atom_id res chain seq x y z
N GLN A 1 -8.34 -9.34 -20.31
CA GLN A 1 -8.46 -9.78 -18.90
C GLN A 1 -7.18 -9.38 -18.19
N LEU A 2 -7.24 -9.02 -16.90
CA LEU A 2 -6.04 -8.80 -16.10
C LEU A 2 -5.60 -10.16 -15.54
N GLU A 3 -4.33 -10.52 -15.71
CA GLU A 3 -3.69 -11.66 -15.07
C GLU A 3 -2.51 -11.15 -14.22
N GLY A 4 -2.44 -11.58 -12.96
CA GLY A 4 -1.50 -11.04 -11.98
C GLY A 4 -2.13 -9.95 -11.12
N TRP A 5 -1.42 -8.83 -10.92
CA TRP A 5 -1.87 -7.74 -10.06
C TRP A 5 -1.78 -6.37 -10.73
N ALA A 6 -2.62 -5.45 -10.28
CA ALA A 6 -2.62 -4.06 -10.71
C ALA A 6 -3.14 -3.15 -9.58
N ALA A 7 -2.84 -1.86 -9.70
CA ALA A 7 -3.43 -0.79 -8.91
C ALA A 7 -4.14 0.22 -9.83
N MET A 8 -5.02 1.04 -9.25
CA MET A 8 -5.71 2.12 -9.94
C MET A 8 -5.68 3.37 -9.07
N GLU A 9 -5.16 4.47 -9.62
CA GLU A 9 -5.22 5.77 -8.97
C GLU A 9 -6.57 6.45 -9.27
N TYR A 10 -7.15 7.05 -8.23
CA TYR A 10 -8.33 7.89 -8.35
C TYR A 10 -8.07 9.28 -7.75
N LYS A 11 -8.68 10.31 -8.34
CA LYS A 11 -8.84 11.61 -7.69
C LYS A 11 -10.30 11.78 -7.28
N ARG A 12 -10.50 12.25 -6.06
CA ARG A 12 -11.83 12.62 -5.58
C ARG A 12 -12.12 14.06 -5.97
N ASP A 13 -13.16 14.27 -6.77
CA ASP A 13 -13.69 15.58 -7.09
C ASP A 13 -14.17 16.26 -5.80
N ALA A 14 -13.70 17.48 -5.54
CA ALA A 14 -13.99 18.20 -4.30
C ALA A 14 -15.42 18.76 -4.24
N LEU A 15 -16.04 19.03 -5.39
CA LEU A 15 -17.38 19.60 -5.51
C LEU A 15 -18.45 18.51 -5.46
N THR A 16 -18.23 17.41 -6.19
CA THR A 16 -19.21 16.34 -6.36
C THR A 16 -18.94 15.15 -5.44
N GLY A 17 -17.71 15.01 -4.93
CA GLY A 17 -17.27 13.88 -4.13
C GLY A 17 -17.03 12.58 -4.91
N GLN A 18 -17.17 12.61 -6.23
CA GLN A 18 -16.99 11.44 -7.10
C GLN A 18 -15.51 11.09 -7.26
N PHE A 19 -15.21 9.79 -7.40
CA PHE A 19 -13.87 9.33 -7.75
C PHE A 19 -13.72 9.23 -9.27
N VAL A 20 -12.71 9.91 -9.80
CA VAL A 20 -12.34 9.89 -11.22
C VAL A 20 -11.08 9.05 -11.39
N MET A 21 -11.11 8.07 -12.28
CA MET A 21 -9.95 7.25 -12.63
C MET A 21 -8.86 8.12 -13.26
N ILE A 22 -7.62 7.95 -12.82
CA ILE A 22 -6.46 8.70 -13.32
C ILE A 22 -5.57 7.79 -14.15
N GLU A 23 -4.98 6.76 -13.54
CA GLU A 23 -4.12 5.81 -14.24
C GLU A 23 -4.12 4.44 -13.57
N PRO A 24 -4.05 3.35 -14.37
CA PRO A 24 -3.70 2.04 -13.86
C PRO A 24 -2.19 1.87 -13.75
N SER A 25 -1.77 1.11 -12.75
CA SER A 25 -0.42 0.55 -12.66
C SER A 25 -0.54 -0.97 -12.75
N ALA A 26 -0.08 -1.55 -13.86
CA ALA A 26 -0.13 -3.00 -14.08
C ALA A 26 1.26 -3.54 -14.41
N GLY A 27 1.57 -4.75 -13.92
CA GLY A 27 2.79 -5.47 -14.27
C GLY A 27 4.09 -4.89 -13.72
N ARG A 28 4.05 -3.95 -12.77
CA ARG A 28 5.24 -3.36 -12.15
C ARG A 28 5.04 -3.13 -10.65
N PRO A 29 6.02 -3.46 -9.78
CA PRO A 29 6.01 -3.12 -8.37
C PRO A 29 5.84 -1.64 -8.14
N GLU A 30 5.00 -1.31 -7.16
CA GLU A 30 4.80 0.03 -6.65
C GLU A 30 4.71 -0.04 -5.13
N MET A 31 4.85 1.11 -4.51
CA MET A 31 4.70 1.29 -3.07
C MET A 31 3.34 0.83 -2.54
N LEU A 32 2.30 0.80 -3.39
CA LEU A 32 0.98 0.27 -3.05
C LEU A 32 1.03 -1.23 -2.73
N GLY A 33 1.92 -2.00 -3.37
CA GLY A 33 2.15 -3.40 -3.04
C GLY A 33 2.72 -3.57 -1.64
N GLU A 34 3.59 -2.64 -1.24
CA GLU A 34 4.18 -2.63 0.10
C GLU A 34 3.15 -2.27 1.19
N ILE A 35 2.28 -1.30 0.90
CA ILE A 35 1.17 -0.96 1.79
C ILE A 35 0.21 -2.15 1.93
N ALA A 36 -0.07 -2.89 0.85
CA ALA A 36 -0.90 -4.09 0.91
C ALA A 36 -0.25 -5.17 1.79
N ALA A 37 1.06 -5.40 1.66
CA ALA A 37 1.80 -6.38 2.45
C ALA A 37 1.74 -6.05 3.96
N LEU A 38 1.88 -4.78 4.33
CA LEU A 38 1.72 -4.30 5.70
C LEU A 38 0.32 -4.53 6.28
N ASN A 39 -0.70 -4.50 5.42
CA ASN A 39 -2.08 -4.81 5.77
C ASN A 39 -2.40 -6.31 5.60
N GLY A 40 -1.38 -7.15 5.45
CA GLY A 40 -1.47 -8.61 5.46
C GLY A 40 -1.79 -9.26 4.12
N VAL A 41 -1.62 -8.54 3.00
CA VAL A 41 -1.83 -9.05 1.64
C VAL A 41 -0.56 -8.88 0.82
N ASN A 42 0.19 -9.98 0.63
CA ASN A 42 1.35 -9.98 -0.26
C ASN A 42 0.89 -10.15 -1.72
N LEU A 43 0.59 -9.03 -2.41
CA LEU A 43 0.09 -9.02 -3.78
C LEU A 43 1.06 -9.65 -4.79
N VAL A 44 2.37 -9.50 -4.58
CA VAL A 44 3.40 -10.07 -5.46
C VAL A 44 3.40 -11.60 -5.35
N LEU A 45 3.40 -12.13 -4.13
CA LEU A 45 3.33 -13.58 -3.89
C LEU A 45 2.01 -14.17 -4.40
N ALA A 46 0.89 -13.48 -4.18
CA ALA A 46 -0.41 -13.89 -4.69
C ALA A 46 -0.44 -13.97 -6.22
N ALA A 47 0.09 -12.95 -6.90
CA ALA A 47 0.20 -12.96 -8.36
C ALA A 47 1.15 -14.06 -8.86
N TYR A 48 2.28 -14.28 -8.19
CA TYR A 48 3.22 -15.34 -8.54
C TYR A 48 2.56 -16.72 -8.46
N ARG A 49 1.95 -17.08 -7.32
CA ARG A 49 1.28 -18.37 -7.13
C ARG A 49 0.18 -18.60 -8.16
N TRP A 50 -0.65 -17.57 -8.39
CA TRP A 50 -1.67 -17.62 -9.43
C TRP A 50 -1.09 -17.96 -10.82
N LEU A 51 0.01 -17.30 -11.21
CA LEU A 51 0.64 -17.50 -12.51
C LEU A 51 1.27 -18.88 -12.69
N ILE A 52 1.65 -19.56 -11.61
CA ILE A 52 2.17 -20.94 -11.65
C ILE A 52 1.10 -22.00 -11.38
N GLY A 53 -0.17 -21.60 -11.26
CA GLY A 53 -1.30 -22.51 -11.02
C GLY A 53 -1.43 -22.97 -9.56
N GLU A 54 -0.80 -22.27 -8.62
CA GLU A 54 -0.96 -22.47 -7.19
C GLU A 54 -2.00 -21.52 -6.58
N GLU A 55 -2.52 -21.90 -5.42
CA GLU A 55 -3.47 -21.06 -4.68
C GLU A 55 -2.75 -19.83 -4.08
N PRO A 56 -3.25 -18.61 -4.30
CA PRO A 56 -2.74 -17.42 -3.64
C PRO A 56 -2.77 -17.56 -2.10
N PRO A 57 -1.81 -16.97 -1.37
CA PRO A 57 -1.84 -17.00 0.09
C PRO A 57 -3.08 -16.25 0.61
N PRO A 58 -3.74 -16.73 1.68
CA PRO A 58 -4.87 -16.02 2.26
C PRO A 58 -4.41 -14.70 2.89
N PRO A 59 -5.25 -13.64 2.86
CA PRO A 59 -5.01 -12.42 3.60
C PRO A 59 -4.83 -12.69 5.10
N GLN A 60 -3.85 -12.03 5.71
CA GLN A 60 -3.64 -12.04 7.16
C GLN A 60 -4.28 -10.81 7.78
N VAL A 61 -5.03 -10.98 8.87
CA VAL A 61 -5.53 -9.83 9.63
C VAL A 61 -4.37 -9.14 10.33
N ARG A 62 -4.14 -7.86 10.04
CA ARG A 62 -3.15 -7.01 10.70
C ARG A 62 -3.84 -5.85 11.40
N PRO A 63 -3.28 -5.35 12.53
CA PRO A 63 -3.78 -4.12 13.15
C PRO A 63 -3.71 -2.94 12.17
N CYS A 64 -4.65 -2.01 12.30
CA CYS A 64 -4.59 -0.74 11.56
C CYS A 64 -3.25 -0.06 11.86
N THR A 65 -2.53 0.29 10.81
CA THR A 65 -1.18 0.83 10.88
C THR A 65 -1.06 2.02 9.93
N LEU A 66 -0.45 3.10 10.40
CA LEU A 66 -0.13 4.24 9.55
C LEU A 66 1.23 3.98 8.90
N TRP A 67 1.25 4.04 7.58
CA TRP A 67 2.46 3.83 6.82
C TRP A 67 3.13 5.17 6.52
N ARG A 68 4.42 5.28 6.87
CA ARG A 68 5.27 6.41 6.53
C ARG A 68 6.17 6.02 5.38
N ARG A 69 6.13 6.80 4.29
CA ARG A 69 7.07 6.62 3.18
C ARG A 69 8.50 6.82 3.64
N ASP A 70 8.81 8.07 3.96
CA ASP A 70 10.10 8.54 4.41
C ASP A 70 9.88 9.89 5.12
N TRP A 71 10.89 10.34 5.88
CA TRP A 71 10.80 11.60 6.62
C TRP A 71 10.63 12.83 5.71
N LEU A 72 11.20 12.82 4.50
CA LEU A 72 11.17 13.97 3.60
C LEU A 72 9.76 14.17 3.02
N ALA A 73 9.10 13.07 2.63
CA ALA A 73 7.72 13.05 2.17
C ALA A 73 6.75 13.51 3.25
N ASP A 74 6.93 13.04 4.49
CA ASP A 74 6.13 13.48 5.64
C ASP A 74 6.29 14.99 5.89
N ALA A 75 7.53 15.49 5.89
CA ALA A 75 7.80 16.92 6.06
C ALA A 75 7.20 17.77 4.94
N ALA A 76 7.25 17.30 3.69
CA ALA A 76 6.65 17.97 2.55
C ALA A 76 5.11 17.96 2.63
N ALA A 77 4.51 16.82 2.99
CA ALA A 77 3.06 16.69 3.16
C ALA A 77 2.53 17.58 4.27
N ALA A 78 3.19 17.60 5.44
CA ALA A 78 2.81 18.45 6.57
C ALA A 78 2.90 19.95 6.24
N ARG A 79 3.83 20.36 5.35
CA ARG A 79 3.92 21.75 4.87
C ARG A 79 2.83 22.08 3.85
N ALA A 80 2.55 21.17 2.92
CA ALA A 80 1.57 21.38 1.87
C ALA A 80 0.13 21.34 2.39
N GLN A 81 -0.13 20.53 3.41
CA GLN A 81 -1.47 20.27 3.95
C GLN A 81 -1.41 20.23 5.49
N PRO A 82 -1.23 21.37 6.18
CA PRO A 82 -1.00 21.43 7.63
C PRO A 82 -2.17 20.95 8.50
N ASP A 83 -3.35 20.85 7.89
CA ASP A 83 -4.59 20.39 8.53
C ASP A 83 -4.93 18.93 8.22
N ILE A 84 -4.27 18.34 7.20
CA ILE A 84 -4.45 16.94 6.81
C ILE A 84 -3.37 16.10 7.49
N GLY A 85 -3.76 14.96 8.07
CA GLY A 85 -2.78 14.03 8.66
C GLY A 85 -2.41 14.29 10.11
N ARG A 86 -3.14 15.16 10.84
CA ARG A 86 -3.08 15.20 12.31
C ARG A 86 -3.81 14.00 12.92
N TRP A 87 -3.30 12.81 12.65
CA TRP A 87 -3.78 11.59 13.29
C TRP A 87 -3.32 11.61 14.75
N PRO A 88 -4.21 11.37 15.72
CA PRO A 88 -3.78 11.16 17.09
C PRO A 88 -2.75 10.01 17.10
N PRO A 89 -1.58 10.15 17.75
CA PRO A 89 -0.60 9.07 17.86
C PRO A 89 -1.17 7.76 18.42
N ALA A 90 -2.31 7.84 19.12
CA ALA A 90 -3.03 6.71 19.68
C ALA A 90 -3.94 5.95 18.68
N ALA A 91 -4.16 6.47 17.45
CA ALA A 91 -5.10 5.88 16.50
C ALA A 91 -4.55 4.62 15.82
N ALA A 92 -3.24 4.55 15.60
CA ALA A 92 -2.54 3.40 15.02
C ALA A 92 -1.02 3.60 15.14
N PRO A 93 -0.23 2.53 15.29
CA PRO A 93 1.23 2.61 15.20
C PRO A 93 1.66 3.12 13.81
N VAL A 94 2.74 3.92 13.79
CA VAL A 94 3.38 4.36 12.54
C VAL A 94 4.52 3.41 12.21
N VAL A 95 4.54 2.85 11.00
CA VAL A 95 5.63 1.99 10.50
C VAL A 95 6.39 2.66 9.36
N ASP A 96 7.69 2.42 9.32
CA ASP A 96 8.54 2.87 8.22
C ASP A 96 8.38 1.94 7.01
N GLY A 97 8.21 2.53 5.84
CA GLY A 97 7.98 1.81 4.61
C GLY A 97 9.19 1.08 4.07
N PHE A 98 10.40 1.55 4.37
CA PHE A 98 11.65 1.01 3.83
C PHE A 98 12.42 0.15 4.82
N TRP A 99 12.29 0.41 6.13
CA TRP A 99 13.11 -0.25 7.16
C TRP A 99 12.25 -0.87 8.24
N ARG A 100 12.24 -2.21 8.29
CA ARG A 100 11.52 -2.97 9.33
C ARG A 100 12.40 -4.09 9.84
N ARG A 101 12.27 -4.38 11.14
CA ARG A 101 13.00 -5.49 11.76
C ARG A 101 12.39 -6.84 11.40
N ASP A 102 11.10 -6.86 11.13
CA ASP A 102 10.27 -8.00 10.78
C ASP A 102 9.91 -8.03 9.29
N ASP A 103 10.70 -7.35 8.45
CA ASP A 103 10.59 -7.47 7.00
C ASP A 103 10.75 -8.97 6.65
N PRO A 104 9.77 -9.59 5.97
CA PRO A 104 9.83 -11.01 5.65
C PRO A 104 10.98 -11.36 4.70
N LEU A 105 11.67 -10.36 4.13
CA LEU A 105 12.64 -10.50 3.05
C LEU A 105 11.96 -11.14 1.82
N PRO A 106 12.65 -11.24 0.66
CA PRO A 106 12.14 -12.04 -0.43
C PRO A 106 11.91 -13.48 0.07
N GLU A 107 10.69 -14.00 -0.05
CA GLU A 107 10.44 -15.42 0.25
C GLU A 107 11.35 -16.27 -0.65
N THR A 108 12.25 -17.04 -0.05
CA THR A 108 13.02 -18.06 -0.79
C THR A 108 12.08 -19.18 -1.16
N VAL A 109 11.89 -19.35 -2.46
CA VAL A 109 11.17 -20.47 -3.10
C VAL A 109 11.88 -21.79 -2.85
#